data_AF-A0ABD5WHT6-F1
#
_entry.id   AF-A0ABD5WHT6-F1
#
_cell.length_a   1.000
_cell.length_b   1.000
_cell.length_c   1.000
_cell.angle_alpha   90.00
_cell.angle_beta   90.00
_cell.angle_gamma   90.00
#
_symmetry.space_group_name_H-M   'P 1'
#
loop_
_entity.id
_entity.type
_entity.pdbx_description
1 polymer ?
#
loop_
_entity_poly.entity_id
_entity_poly.type
_entity_poly.pdbx_seq_one_letter_code
_entity_poly.pdbx_strand_id
1 'polypeptide(L)'
;MVGVADVLDGAIETFWSLPGARYVVVTLILVVAWYGSRFLIRFLGRPVARRFQRPSLTKTVLGGIRAIVMVFAASVAASQLGFKPGDILLSVTVFSAVLGLVLAPIIGSVINGLFLLADQPYEIGDMIELVDRDTRGT
;
A
#
# COMPACT_ATOMS: atom_id res chain seq x y z
N MET A 1 21.75 -47.49 6.75
CA MET A 1 20.90 -46.72 7.66
C MET A 1 20.38 -45.55 6.85
N VAL A 2 19.12 -45.59 6.40
CA VAL A 2 18.51 -44.47 5.68
C VAL A 2 18.33 -43.35 6.70
N GLY A 3 18.92 -42.18 6.46
CA GLY A 3 18.85 -41.06 7.39
C GLY A 3 17.43 -40.54 7.48
N VAL A 4 17.00 -40.14 8.68
CA VAL A 4 15.71 -39.46 8.86
C VAL A 4 15.65 -38.21 7.97
N ALA A 5 16.80 -37.57 7.70
CA ALA A 5 16.95 -36.50 6.71
C ALA A 5 16.56 -36.94 5.29
N ASP A 6 17.04 -38.09 4.80
CA ASP A 6 16.74 -38.58 3.44
C ASP A 6 15.25 -38.94 3.27
N VAL A 7 14.61 -39.44 4.33
CA VAL A 7 13.16 -39.74 4.34
C VAL A 7 12.34 -38.46 4.39
N LEU A 8 12.79 -37.45 5.15
CA LEU A 8 12.16 -36.14 5.20
C LEU A 8 12.30 -35.41 3.86
N ASP A 9 13.48 -35.43 3.25
CA ASP A 9 13.75 -34.79 1.95
C ASP A 9 12.93 -35.45 0.83
N GLY A 10 12.85 -36.79 0.80
CA GLY A 10 12.01 -37.52 -0.16
C GLY A 10 10.51 -37.32 0.05
N ALA A 11 10.05 -37.20 1.30
CA ALA A 11 8.66 -36.87 1.62
C ALA A 11 8.32 -35.41 1.26
N ILE A 12 9.27 -34.50 1.45
CA ILE A 12 9.17 -33.09 1.06
C ILE A 12 9.09 -32.99 -0.47
N GLU A 13 9.95 -33.65 -1.24
CA GLU A 13 9.90 -33.66 -2.71
C GLU A 13 8.61 -34.30 -3.27
N THR A 14 8.15 -35.39 -2.64
CA THR A 14 6.88 -36.04 -3.01
C THR A 14 5.67 -35.17 -2.66
N PHE A 15 5.74 -34.41 -1.56
CA PHE A 15 4.72 -33.43 -1.22
C PHE A 15 4.76 -32.23 -2.19
N TRP A 16 5.94 -31.74 -2.56
CA TRP A 16 6.14 -30.68 -3.55
C TRP A 16 5.68 -31.03 -4.96
N SER A 17 5.67 -32.32 -5.32
CA SER A 17 5.18 -32.79 -6.63
C SER A 17 3.65 -32.95 -6.70
N LEU A 18 2.94 -32.90 -5.56
CA LEU A 18 1.48 -32.91 -5.55
C LEU A 18 0.94 -31.53 -5.96
N PRO A 19 -0.01 -31.44 -6.92
CA PRO A 19 -0.63 -30.18 -7.32
C PRO A 19 -1.32 -29.44 -6.16
N GLY A 20 -1.56 -30.11 -5.03
CA GLY A 20 -2.06 -29.55 -3.77
C GLY A 20 -1.04 -28.72 -2.97
N ALA A 21 0.26 -29.00 -3.05
CA ALA A 21 1.27 -28.31 -2.24
C ALA A 21 1.40 -26.83 -2.60
N ARG A 22 1.17 -26.47 -3.86
CA ARG A 22 1.15 -25.07 -4.29
C ARG A 22 0.08 -24.26 -3.56
N TYR A 23 -1.09 -24.85 -3.31
CA TYR A 23 -2.15 -24.20 -2.54
C TYR A 23 -1.78 -24.07 -1.06
N VAL A 24 -1.11 -25.07 -0.48
CA VAL A 24 -0.62 -25.00 0.91
C VAL A 24 0.39 -23.87 1.08
N VAL A 25 1.33 -23.72 0.14
CA VAL A 25 2.32 -22.62 0.13
C VAL A 25 1.63 -21.27 -0.02
N VAL A 26 0.66 -21.15 -0.92
CA VAL A 26 -0.15 -19.92 -1.09
C VAL A 26 -0.89 -19.56 0.20
N THR A 27 -1.55 -20.53 0.83
CA THR A 27 -2.24 -20.33 2.10
C THR A 27 -1.26 -19.92 3.20
N LEU A 28 -0.09 -20.57 3.29
CA LEU A 28 0.95 -20.22 4.25
C LEU A 28 1.43 -18.78 4.06
N ILE A 29 1.71 -18.36 2.82
CA ILE A 29 2.13 -16.99 2.49
C ILE A 29 1.06 -15.98 2.93
N LEU A 30 -0.22 -16.24 2.63
CA LEU A 30 -1.31 -15.36 3.03
C LEU A 30 -1.48 -15.30 4.55
N VAL A 31 -1.31 -16.41 5.26
CA VAL A 31 -1.39 -16.46 6.73
C VAL A 31 -0.22 -15.69 7.36
N VAL A 32 1.01 -15.88 6.87
CA VAL A 32 2.19 -15.14 7.33
C VAL A 32 2.02 -13.66 7.06
N ALA A 33 1.55 -13.28 5.87
CA ALA A 33 1.28 -11.90 5.52
C ALA A 33 0.16 -11.27 6.36
N TRP A 34 -0.91 -12.01 6.63
CA TRP A 34 -2.00 -11.55 7.49
C TRP A 34 -1.49 -11.29 8.91
N TYR A 35 -0.71 -12.20 9.47
CA TYR A 35 -0.10 -12.04 10.78
C TYR A 35 0.92 -10.89 10.81
N GLY A 36 1.75 -10.79 9.78
CA GLY A 36 2.69 -9.70 9.57
C GLY A 36 2.00 -8.34 9.47
N SER A 37 0.87 -8.25 8.76
CA SER A 37 0.06 -7.02 8.66
C SER A 37 -0.46 -6.60 10.02
N ARG A 38 -0.92 -7.56 10.84
CA ARG A 38 -1.41 -7.30 12.19
C ARG A 38 -0.29 -6.82 13.12
N PHE A 39 0.90 -7.41 12.99
CA PHE A 39 2.08 -7.02 13.74
C PHE A 39 2.55 -5.61 13.36
N LEU A 40 2.63 -5.32 12.05
CA LEU A 40 3.01 -4.01 11.52
C LEU A 40 2.07 -2.91 12.00
N ILE A 41 0.76 -3.16 11.94
CA ILE A 41 -0.27 -2.23 12.44
C ILE A 41 -0.14 -2.01 13.95
N ARG A 42 0.19 -3.04 14.73
CA ARG A 42 0.41 -2.89 16.17
C ARG A 42 1.64 -2.02 16.47
N PHE A 43 2.66 -2.12 15.63
CA PHE A 43 3.86 -1.29 15.72
C PHE A 43 3.57 0.17 15.33
N LEU A 44 2.86 0.37 14.23
CA LEU A 44 2.51 1.70 13.70
C LEU A 44 1.33 2.37 14.43
N GLY A 45 0.53 1.62 15.18
CA GLY A 45 -0.62 2.16 15.91
C GLY A 45 -0.23 3.18 16.96
N ARG A 46 0.88 2.98 17.67
CA ARG A 46 1.39 3.92 18.69
C ARG A 46 1.89 5.25 18.11
N PRO A 47 2.72 5.29 17.04
CA PRO A 47 3.15 6.56 16.43
C PRO A 47 2.04 7.26 15.64
N VAL A 48 1.18 6.51 14.93
CA VAL A 48 0.08 7.11 14.14
C VAL A 48 -0.99 7.72 15.06
N ALA A 49 -1.36 7.04 16.14
CA ALA A 49 -2.34 7.57 17.10
C ALA A 49 -1.87 8.82 17.84
N ARG A 50 -0.55 9.00 17.99
CA ARG A 50 0.00 10.23 18.60
C ARG A 50 0.04 11.42 17.63
N ARG A 51 0.07 11.17 16.31
CA ARG A 51 0.20 12.24 15.29
C ARG A 51 -1.15 12.71 14.74
N PHE A 52 -2.18 11.86 14.76
CA PHE A 52 -3.52 12.22 14.27
C PHE A 52 -4.53 12.25 15.43
N GLN A 53 -4.89 13.44 15.89
CA GLN A 53 -5.86 13.66 16.97
C GLN A 53 -7.32 13.28 16.58
N ARG A 54 -7.59 13.07 15.29
CA ARG A 54 -8.91 12.63 14.80
C ARG A 54 -8.96 11.10 14.60
N PRO A 55 -9.89 10.37 15.27
CA PRO A 55 -10.02 8.92 15.14
C PRO A 55 -10.25 8.44 13.70
N SER A 56 -10.95 9.22 12.89
CA SER A 56 -11.30 8.85 11.51
C SER A 56 -10.08 8.81 10.58
N LEU A 57 -9.14 9.75 10.72
CA LEU A 57 -7.92 9.79 9.90
C LEU A 57 -6.97 8.63 10.25
N THR A 58 -6.85 8.33 11.54
CA THR A 58 -6.06 7.18 12.02
C THR A 58 -6.58 5.88 11.43
N LYS A 59 -7.91 5.66 11.42
CA LYS A 59 -8.52 4.45 10.85
C LYS A 59 -8.27 4.33 9.35
N THR A 60 -8.41 5.42 8.59
CA THR A 60 -8.17 5.41 7.14
C THR A 60 -6.71 5.14 6.80
N VAL A 61 -5.77 5.80 7.48
CA VAL A 61 -4.32 5.60 7.24
C VAL A 61 -3.90 4.17 7.58
N LEU A 62 -4.33 3.67 8.74
CA LEU A 62 -3.98 2.33 9.19
C LEU A 62 -4.66 1.24 8.32
N GLY A 63 -5.89 1.51 7.86
CA GLY A 63 -6.59 0.69 6.87
C GLY A 63 -5.90 0.68 5.52
N GLY A 64 -5.42 1.83 5.05
CA GLY A 64 -4.66 1.97 3.81
C GLY A 64 -3.34 1.18 3.84
N ILE A 65 -2.59 1.28 4.93
CA ILE A 65 -1.36 0.49 5.14
C ILE A 65 -1.69 -1.01 5.10
N ARG A 66 -2.76 -1.43 5.77
CA ARG A 66 -3.21 -2.83 5.74
C ARG A 66 -3.54 -3.29 4.32
N ALA A 67 -4.27 -2.47 3.57
CA ALA A 67 -4.64 -2.77 2.19
C ALA A 67 -3.39 -2.94 1.31
N ILE A 68 -2.40 -2.05 1.42
CA ILE A 68 -1.14 -2.14 0.67
C ILE A 68 -0.40 -3.44 0.97
N VAL A 69 -0.24 -3.79 2.26
CA VAL A 69 0.43 -5.03 2.67
C VAL A 69 -0.32 -6.26 2.13
N MET A 70 -1.66 -6.24 2.21
CA MET A 70 -2.48 -7.35 1.74
C MET A 70 -2.42 -7.52 0.22
N VAL A 71 -2.46 -6.41 -0.54
CA VAL A 71 -2.31 -6.43 -2.00
C VAL A 71 -0.93 -6.95 -2.38
N PHE A 72 0.14 -6.49 -1.72
CA PHE A 72 1.49 -7.00 -1.97
C PHE A 72 1.59 -8.50 -1.71
N ALA A 73 1.06 -8.97 -0.58
CA ALA A 73 1.03 -10.40 -0.25
C ALA A 73 0.20 -11.21 -1.25
N ALA A 74 -0.95 -10.70 -1.68
CA ALA A 74 -1.77 -11.33 -2.70
C ALA A 74 -1.04 -11.42 -4.05
N SER A 75 -0.29 -10.38 -4.44
CA SER A 75 0.54 -10.40 -5.65
C SER A 75 1.64 -11.47 -5.57
N VAL A 76 2.30 -11.61 -4.43
CA VAL A 76 3.31 -12.67 -4.20
C VAL A 76 2.67 -14.06 -4.19
N ALA A 77 1.48 -14.20 -3.61
CA ALA A 77 0.74 -15.46 -3.64
C ALA A 77 0.27 -15.81 -5.07
N ALA A 78 -0.15 -14.82 -5.85
CA ALA A 78 -0.54 -15.00 -7.25
C ALA A 78 0.64 -15.45 -8.11
N SER A 79 1.86 -14.95 -7.88
CA SER A 79 3.02 -15.42 -8.65
C SER A 79 3.28 -16.91 -8.47
N GLN A 80 3.04 -17.45 -7.27
CA GLN A 80 3.10 -18.89 -7.01
C GLN A 80 2.01 -19.67 -7.75
N LEU A 81 0.89 -19.04 -8.08
CA LEU A 81 -0.18 -19.64 -8.88
C LEU A 81 0.13 -19.66 -10.39
N GLY A 82 1.36 -19.36 -10.80
CA GLY A 82 1.76 -19.37 -12.20
C GLY A 82 1.36 -18.10 -12.95
N PHE A 83 0.89 -17.07 -12.24
CA PHE A 83 0.79 -15.73 -12.83
C PHE A 83 2.21 -15.21 -13.03
N LYS A 84 2.50 -14.75 -14.26
CA LYS A 84 3.82 -14.18 -14.54
C LYS A 84 3.96 -12.88 -13.75
N PRO A 85 5.09 -12.66 -13.05
CA PRO A 85 5.33 -11.39 -12.36
C PRO A 85 5.18 -10.18 -13.29
N GLY A 86 5.53 -10.34 -14.57
CA GLY A 86 5.35 -9.31 -15.60
C GLY A 86 3.91 -8.84 -15.76
N ASP A 87 2.93 -9.75 -15.77
CA ASP A 87 1.52 -9.40 -15.97
C ASP A 87 0.98 -8.59 -14.78
N ILE A 88 1.38 -8.97 -13.56
CA ILE A 88 1.04 -8.23 -12.34
C ILE A 88 1.70 -6.86 -12.34
N LEU A 89 3.00 -6.80 -12.67
CA LEU A 89 3.74 -5.53 -12.73
C LEU A 89 3.15 -4.58 -13.77
N LEU A 90 2.76 -5.09 -14.95
CA LEU A 90 2.11 -4.29 -15.98
C LEU A 90 0.79 -3.70 -15.48
N SER A 91 -0.08 -4.52 -14.86
CA SER A 91 -1.36 -4.07 -14.32
C SER A 91 -1.18 -3.01 -13.22
N VAL A 92 -0.27 -3.24 -12.28
CA VAL A 92 0.04 -2.29 -11.20
C VAL A 92 0.63 -0.99 -11.75
N THR A 93 1.48 -1.07 -12.77
CA THR A 93 2.08 0.10 -13.40
C THR A 93 1.03 0.97 -14.08
N VAL A 94 0.15 0.38 -14.90
CA VAL A 94 -0.94 1.11 -15.55
C VAL A 94 -1.89 1.72 -14.51
N PHE A 95 -2.28 0.93 -13.51
CA PHE A 95 -3.15 1.40 -12.43
C PHE A 95 -2.51 2.55 -11.64
N SER A 96 -1.22 2.44 -11.32
CA SER A 96 -0.47 3.49 -10.61
C SER A 96 -0.33 4.76 -11.44
N ALA A 97 -0.15 4.64 -12.76
CA ALA A 97 -0.11 5.79 -13.65
C ALA A 97 -1.46 6.53 -13.68
N VAL A 98 -2.57 5.78 -13.78
CA VAL A 98 -3.92 6.36 -13.74
C VAL A 98 -4.22 7.00 -12.39
N LEU A 99 -3.89 6.32 -11.28
CA LEU A 99 -4.02 6.90 -9.95
C LEU A 99 -3.21 8.19 -9.82
N GLY A 100 -1.95 8.19 -10.28
CA GLY A 100 -1.09 9.37 -10.25
C GLY A 100 -1.70 10.54 -11.01
N LEU A 101 -2.25 10.30 -12.20
CA LEU A 101 -2.94 11.32 -13.00
C LEU A 101 -4.17 11.90 -12.27
N VAL A 102 -4.97 11.05 -11.64
CA VAL A 102 -6.17 11.48 -10.90
C VAL A 102 -5.81 12.20 -9.60
N LEU A 103 -4.72 11.81 -8.94
CA LEU A 103 -4.25 12.43 -7.69
C LEU A 103 -3.43 13.71 -7.92
N ALA A 104 -2.87 13.91 -9.12
CA ALA A 104 -2.01 15.05 -9.43
C ALA A 104 -2.63 16.42 -9.05
N PRO A 105 -3.92 16.72 -9.31
CA PRO A 105 -4.52 18.00 -8.91
C PRO A 105 -4.56 18.20 -7.39
N ILE A 106 -4.74 17.13 -6.62
CA ILE A 106 -4.78 17.18 -5.16
C ILE A 106 -3.38 17.48 -4.61
N ILE A 107 -2.36 16.83 -5.19
CA ILE A 107 -0.97 17.09 -4.82
C ILE A 107 -0.60 18.54 -5.18
N GLY A 108 -1.01 19.01 -6.36
CA GLY A 108 -0.80 20.39 -6.80
C GLY A 108 -1.41 21.41 -5.87
N SER A 109 -2.65 21.20 -5.39
CA SER A 109 -3.30 22.12 -4.45
C SER A 109 -2.62 22.14 -3.07
N VAL A 110 -2.15 20.99 -2.59
CA VAL A 110 -1.40 20.91 -1.32
C VAL A 110 -0.05 21.62 -1.44
N ILE A 111 0.68 21.40 -2.53
CA ILE A 111 1.97 22.07 -2.77
C ILE A 111 1.78 23.59 -2.89
N ASN A 112 0.80 24.04 -3.68
CA ASN A 112 0.49 25.47 -3.81
C ASN A 112 0.09 26.07 -2.46
N GLY A 113 -0.72 25.38 -1.66
CA GLY A 113 -1.06 25.83 -0.31
C GLY A 113 0.16 25.95 0.60
N LEU A 114 1.11 25.02 0.49
CA LEU A 114 2.40 25.08 1.21
C LEU A 114 3.24 26.29 0.78
N PHE A 115 3.33 26.58 -0.52
CA PHE A 115 4.03 27.77 -1.02
C PHE A 115 3.38 29.07 -0.56
N LEU A 116 2.05 29.14 -0.59
CA LEU A 116 1.33 30.30 -0.05
C LEU A 116 1.66 30.54 1.43
N LEU A 117 1.78 29.48 2.23
CA LEU A 117 2.11 29.59 3.65
C LEU A 117 3.60 29.92 3.88
N ALA A 118 4.49 29.43 3.02
CA ALA A 118 5.93 29.63 3.16
C ALA A 118 6.38 31.01 2.70
N ASP A 119 5.89 31.45 1.54
CA ASP A 119 6.29 32.70 0.90
C ASP A 119 5.39 33.88 1.32
N GLN A 120 4.27 33.60 1.99
CA GLN A 120 3.26 34.57 2.44
C GLN A 120 3.07 35.74 1.46
N PRO A 121 2.73 35.48 0.18
CA PRO A 121 2.63 36.53 -0.83
C PRO A 121 1.47 37.50 -0.61
N TYR A 122 0.55 37.18 0.31
CA TYR A 122 -0.62 37.98 0.67
C TYR A 122 -0.81 37.95 2.18
N GLU A 123 -1.26 39.06 2.75
CA GLU A 123 -1.63 39.16 4.16
C GLU A 123 -3.15 39.00 4.36
N ILE A 124 -3.55 38.68 5.59
CA ILE A 124 -4.97 38.55 5.94
C ILE A 124 -5.62 39.92 5.82
N GLY A 125 -6.59 40.07 4.91
CA GLY A 125 -7.29 41.32 4.63
C GLY A 125 -6.89 41.99 3.32
N ASP A 126 -5.91 41.42 2.59
CA ASP A 126 -5.58 41.88 1.25
C ASP A 126 -6.70 41.51 0.26
N MET A 127 -7.11 42.49 -0.54
CA MET A 127 -8.00 42.23 -1.66
C MET A 127 -7.21 41.55 -2.78
N ILE A 128 -7.57 40.31 -3.09
CA ILE A 128 -6.95 39.50 -4.13
C ILE A 128 -7.93 39.28 -5.29
N GLU A 129 -7.41 39.42 -6.51
CA GLU A 129 -8.13 39.21 -7.76
C GLU A 129 -7.62 37.95 -8.45
N LEU A 130 -8.52 37.00 -8.67
CA LEU A 130 -8.24 35.80 -9.44
C LEU A 130 -8.53 36.12 -10.91
N VAL A 131 -7.52 36.62 -11.62
CA VAL A 131 -7.62 37.10 -13.02
C VAL A 131 -8.27 36.06 -13.94
N ASP A 132 -7.94 34.78 -13.76
CA ASP A 132 -8.49 33.68 -14.58
C ASP A 132 -9.96 33.35 -14.28
N ARG A 133 -10.49 33.82 -13.15
CA ARG A 133 -11.86 33.54 -12.70
C ARG A 133 -12.73 34.79 -12.60
N ASP A 134 -12.22 35.97 -12.98
CA ASP A 134 -12.88 37.28 -12.84
C ASP A 134 -13.57 37.45 -11.47
N THR A 135 -12.92 36.94 -10.42
CA THR A 135 -13.47 36.89 -9.06
C THR A 135 -12.54 37.64 -8.12
N ARG A 136 -13.11 38.54 -7.31
CA ARG A 136 -12.40 39.30 -6.27
C ARG A 136 -12.86 38.85 -4.89
N GLY A 137 -11.92 38.76 -3.94
CA GLY A 137 -12.20 38.43 -2.55
C GLY A 137 -11.25 39.15 -1.60
N THR A 138 -11.63 39.21 -0.32
CA THR A 138 -10.85 39.77 0.80
C THR A 138 -10.57 38.69 1.83
#